data_AF-A0A9W8CTS5-F1
#
_entry.id   AF-A0A9W8CTS5-F1
#
_cell.length_a   1.000
_cell.length_b   1.000
_cell.length_c   1.000
_cell.angle_alpha   90.00
_cell.angle_beta   90.00
_cell.angle_gamma   90.00
#
_symmetry.space_group_name_H-M   'P 1'
#
loop_
_entity.id
_entity.type
_entity.pdbx_description
1 polymer ?
#
loop_
_entity_poly.entity_id
_entity_poly.type
_entity_poly.pdbx_seq_one_letter_code
_entity_poly.pdbx_strand_id
1 'polypeptide(L)'
;MLGTRSSRQLDSENSISSSDESGISIKITEAQLSGIADVPTSPALVPHAHAGEQPYQISRQSSSDSERIKPRQQQLDNPIYTSTVDWLRPIGPDDFLYRQQLSQLRQHKHRITRLSIIDFDNTLFKSPLPNPDLWDQSLTGMLKSTDLGWFQDARTLSWPYLEYTEKHWIEPIEALTELESERPDTLLMLLTGRSHAAYRGIILDLLSRRQNLRFDIVILKETPTRQSPLVSQVDFGALAAATPAPLTFDYKMAVVEDTIAAFPEITEISMWDDREHQCVKMQEYLDSLHARTSDRITKAHVYHVPPQTIKMREDNERKLVNDMINEYNARVRSATIDDGSEEKTNTRLPLGSIETNEYPKFTGVFLDSKSRALLQKHIRSPRGWVRASRHMVLTMGPLESAKLVKMIGAQKGELVELVADSIGTLPNAVIAVRIAYALVNGTKLPLVTQMFESTPYITVAHNQPAGFRSSFARNIRTWRPLRTGNLVLSGTIGEHCVTGASIVRPLQKIPNEVSIGGLVCQFWPELTGKAIGTAVANVRTHMEERGVENLESNRSEIAAIVRALF
;
A
#
# COMPACT_ATOMS: atom_id res chain seq x y z
N MET A 1 2.47 74.08 1.60
CA MET A 1 1.29 74.80 2.13
C MET A 1 0.04 74.03 1.71
N LEU A 2 -0.87 73.75 2.66
CA LEU A 2 -2.32 73.70 2.41
C LEU A 2 -2.81 72.48 1.60
N GLY A 3 -3.30 71.36 2.18
CA GLY A 3 -4.75 71.06 2.33
C GLY A 3 -5.44 70.74 0.99
N THR A 4 -6.41 69.87 0.77
CA THR A 4 -7.33 69.04 1.57
C THR A 4 -8.24 68.32 0.54
N ARG A 5 -8.75 67.12 0.88
CA ARG A 5 -10.08 66.56 0.53
C ARG A 5 -10.51 66.23 -0.93
N SER A 6 -10.84 64.93 -1.08
CA SER A 6 -12.16 64.37 -1.47
C SER A 6 -12.59 64.29 -2.93
N SER A 7 -12.86 63.05 -3.38
CA SER A 7 -13.86 62.55 -4.36
C SER A 7 -13.38 61.18 -4.85
N ARG A 8 -14.16 60.18 -5.27
CA ARG A 8 -15.60 59.94 -5.45
C ARG A 8 -15.77 58.41 -5.61
N GLN A 9 -16.98 57.92 -5.34
CA GLN A 9 -17.49 56.58 -5.65
C GLN A 9 -17.28 56.18 -7.12
N LEU A 10 -17.10 54.87 -7.36
CA LEU A 10 -17.70 54.16 -8.49
C LEU A 10 -18.02 52.72 -8.06
N ASP A 11 -19.30 52.40 -8.11
CA ASP A 11 -19.84 51.04 -8.11
C ASP A 11 -19.44 50.31 -9.39
N SER A 12 -19.18 49.01 -9.32
CA SER A 12 -19.65 48.07 -10.34
C SER A 12 -19.61 46.64 -9.82
N GLU A 13 -20.76 46.02 -10.02
CA GLU A 13 -21.11 44.63 -9.77
C GLU A 13 -20.26 43.70 -10.64
N ASN A 14 -19.89 42.53 -10.09
CA ASN A 14 -19.94 41.28 -10.82
C ASN A 14 -19.88 40.10 -9.85
N SER A 15 -21.07 39.67 -9.46
CA SER A 15 -21.34 38.37 -8.85
C SER A 15 -21.23 37.27 -9.91
N ILE A 16 -20.26 36.38 -9.76
CA ILE A 16 -20.31 35.04 -10.37
C ILE A 16 -20.32 34.03 -9.22
N SER A 17 -21.49 33.45 -9.02
CA SER A 17 -21.75 32.33 -8.12
C SER A 17 -20.96 31.10 -8.58
N SER A 18 -20.05 30.61 -7.75
CA SER A 18 -19.52 29.26 -7.89
C SER A 18 -20.54 28.28 -7.32
N SER A 19 -21.01 27.41 -8.20
CA SER A 19 -21.92 26.30 -7.94
C SER A 19 -21.28 25.22 -7.09
N ASP A 20 -22.10 24.65 -6.22
CA ASP A 20 -21.84 23.57 -5.28
C ASP A 20 -21.14 22.34 -5.89
N GLU A 21 -19.92 22.05 -5.44
CA GLU A 21 -19.36 20.71 -5.48
C GLU A 21 -19.80 19.96 -4.20
N SER A 22 -20.94 19.28 -4.28
CA SER A 22 -21.38 18.33 -3.26
C SER A 22 -20.88 16.92 -3.60
N GLY A 23 -19.64 16.63 -3.22
CA GLY A 23 -19.14 15.25 -3.13
C GLY A 23 -19.87 14.51 -2.00
N ILE A 24 -20.91 13.76 -2.34
CA ILE A 24 -21.69 12.97 -1.40
C ILE A 24 -20.86 11.74 -0.97
N SER A 25 -20.15 11.85 0.16
CA SER A 25 -19.64 10.70 0.90
C SER A 25 -20.76 10.16 1.79
N ILE A 26 -21.48 9.13 1.31
CA ILE A 26 -22.46 8.43 2.15
C ILE A 26 -21.70 7.53 3.11
N LYS A 27 -21.59 7.98 4.37
CA LYS A 27 -21.31 7.07 5.48
C LYS A 27 -22.50 6.13 5.62
N ILE A 28 -22.26 4.82 5.53
CA ILE A 28 -23.21 3.81 5.99
C ILE A 28 -23.52 4.15 7.46
N THR A 29 -24.74 4.59 7.74
CA THR A 29 -25.17 4.92 9.10
C THR A 29 -25.59 3.64 9.82
N GLU A 30 -25.33 3.56 11.13
CA GLU A 30 -25.75 2.44 12.01
C GLU A 30 -27.25 2.10 11.89
N ALA A 31 -28.07 2.99 11.36
CA ALA A 31 -29.50 2.80 11.13
C ALA A 31 -29.84 1.76 10.03
N GLN A 32 -28.93 1.44 9.11
CA GLN A 32 -29.14 0.35 8.14
C GLN A 32 -28.78 -1.04 8.70
N LEU A 33 -28.20 -1.11 9.91
CA LEU A 33 -27.78 -2.34 10.58
C LEU A 33 -28.61 -2.66 11.84
N SER A 34 -29.56 -1.81 12.23
CA SER A 34 -30.29 -1.93 13.51
C SER A 34 -31.54 -2.84 13.47
N GLY A 35 -31.68 -3.71 12.47
CA GLY A 35 -32.82 -4.62 12.33
C GLY A 35 -32.68 -5.99 13.01
N ILE A 36 -31.53 -6.30 13.60
CA ILE A 36 -31.21 -7.67 14.07
C ILE A 36 -30.51 -7.60 15.43
N ALA A 37 -31.25 -7.34 16.51
CA ALA A 37 -30.76 -7.60 17.86
C ALA A 37 -31.91 -7.63 18.86
N ASP A 38 -32.54 -8.79 19.04
CA ASP A 38 -33.23 -9.14 20.29
C ASP A 38 -33.12 -10.65 20.53
N VAL A 39 -31.99 -11.07 21.11
CA VAL A 39 -31.88 -12.33 21.86
C VAL A 39 -31.04 -12.05 23.11
N PRO A 40 -31.54 -12.32 24.33
CA PRO A 40 -30.79 -12.06 25.55
C PRO A 40 -29.89 -13.24 25.91
N THR A 41 -28.59 -13.00 26.08
CA THR A 41 -27.68 -13.95 26.75
C THR A 41 -27.10 -13.33 28.02
N SER A 42 -27.55 -13.82 29.17
CA SER A 42 -26.94 -13.58 30.49
C SER A 42 -25.58 -14.30 30.60
N PRO A 43 -24.58 -13.71 31.27
CA PRO A 43 -23.28 -14.34 31.46
C PRO A 43 -23.24 -15.15 32.77
N ALA A 44 -22.94 -16.44 32.69
CA ALA A 44 -22.49 -17.23 33.83
C ALA A 44 -20.95 -17.20 33.90
N LEU A 45 -20.44 -16.81 35.07
CA LEU A 45 -19.03 -16.83 35.46
C LEU A 45 -18.45 -18.25 35.48
N VAL A 46 -17.25 -18.43 34.93
CA VAL A 46 -16.36 -19.57 35.25
C VAL A 46 -14.92 -19.06 35.40
N PRO A 47 -14.12 -19.57 36.36
CA PRO A 47 -12.92 -18.90 36.86
C PRO A 47 -11.61 -19.30 36.14
N HIS A 48 -10.62 -18.42 36.34
CA HIS A 48 -9.23 -18.54 35.92
C HIS A 48 -8.56 -19.88 36.28
N ALA A 49 -7.83 -20.45 35.33
CA ALA A 49 -6.82 -21.47 35.58
C ALA A 49 -5.47 -21.08 34.93
N HIS A 50 -4.42 -21.38 35.68
CA HIS A 50 -3.02 -21.01 35.51
C HIS A 50 -2.37 -21.56 34.23
N ALA A 51 -1.49 -20.75 33.64
CA ALA A 51 -0.57 -21.14 32.58
C ALA A 51 0.59 -21.98 33.15
N GLY A 52 0.78 -23.17 32.59
CA GLY A 52 1.98 -23.99 32.75
C GLY A 52 2.40 -24.52 31.38
N GLU A 53 3.60 -24.15 30.96
CA GLU A 53 4.24 -24.57 29.70
C GLU A 53 4.71 -26.03 29.80
N GLN A 54 4.32 -26.89 28.86
CA GLN A 54 5.06 -28.11 28.48
C GLN A 54 4.80 -28.46 26.99
N PRO A 55 5.78 -29.06 26.30
CA PRO A 55 5.82 -29.18 24.84
C PRO A 55 5.01 -30.36 24.31
N TYR A 56 4.43 -30.17 23.12
CA TYR A 56 3.60 -31.15 22.42
C TYR A 56 4.45 -32.27 21.80
N GLN A 57 4.38 -33.48 22.35
CA GLN A 57 4.80 -34.72 21.69
C GLN A 57 3.60 -35.35 20.98
N ILE A 58 3.72 -35.55 19.67
CA ILE A 58 2.73 -36.28 18.86
C ILE A 58 2.92 -37.77 19.11
N SER A 59 1.97 -38.40 19.82
CA SER A 59 1.83 -39.86 19.86
C SER A 59 0.63 -40.27 19.00
N ARG A 60 0.89 -41.19 18.05
CA ARG A 60 -0.11 -41.92 17.30
C ARG A 60 -0.76 -42.95 18.22
N GLN A 61 -2.08 -42.85 18.42
CA GLN A 61 -2.88 -44.00 18.80
C GLN A 61 -4.16 -44.07 17.96
N SER A 62 -4.29 -45.22 17.31
CA SER A 62 -5.46 -45.73 16.62
C SER A 62 -6.52 -46.16 17.64
N SER A 63 -7.74 -45.64 17.51
CA SER A 63 -8.92 -46.30 18.06
C SER A 63 -10.08 -46.14 17.08
N SER A 64 -10.52 -47.30 16.60
CA SER A 64 -11.76 -47.56 15.90
C SER A 64 -12.95 -47.22 16.79
N ASP A 65 -13.81 -46.30 16.38
CA ASP A 65 -15.22 -46.34 16.73
C ASP A 65 -16.03 -45.68 15.62
N SER A 66 -16.84 -46.53 14.99
CA SER A 66 -17.68 -46.25 13.84
C SER A 66 -19.06 -45.79 14.29
N GLU A 67 -19.22 -44.49 14.53
CA GLU A 67 -20.55 -43.87 14.51
C GLU A 67 -20.76 -43.10 13.20
N ARG A 68 -21.72 -43.62 12.44
CA ARG A 68 -22.05 -43.26 11.06
C ARG A 68 -22.83 -41.94 11.03
N ILE A 69 -22.14 -40.83 11.28
CA ILE A 69 -22.62 -39.50 10.90
C ILE A 69 -22.56 -39.44 9.37
N LYS A 70 -23.72 -39.55 8.71
CA LYS A 70 -23.81 -39.28 7.27
C LYS A 70 -23.41 -37.81 7.05
N PRO A 71 -22.36 -37.51 6.28
CA PRO A 71 -22.07 -36.13 5.93
C PRO A 71 -23.23 -35.64 5.07
N ARG A 72 -23.93 -34.60 5.54
CA ARG A 72 -24.83 -33.84 4.69
C ARG A 72 -23.93 -33.10 3.72
N GLN A 73 -23.62 -33.74 2.59
CA GLN A 73 -22.96 -33.13 1.44
C GLN A 73 -23.87 -32.01 0.95
N GLN A 74 -23.63 -30.79 1.43
CA GLN A 74 -23.98 -29.60 0.66
C GLN A 74 -22.90 -29.47 -0.41
N GLN A 75 -23.17 -30.12 -1.53
CA GLN A 75 -22.46 -29.94 -2.78
C GLN A 75 -22.57 -28.45 -3.16
N LEU A 76 -21.45 -27.73 -3.14
CA LEU A 76 -21.33 -26.48 -3.92
C LEU A 76 -21.33 -26.91 -5.40
N ASP A 77 -22.51 -26.97 -6.01
CA ASP A 77 -22.70 -27.49 -7.38
C ASP A 77 -22.29 -26.53 -8.50
N ASN A 78 -21.70 -25.37 -8.19
CA ASN A 78 -21.17 -24.48 -9.22
C ASN A 78 -19.65 -24.50 -9.22
N PRO A 79 -19.04 -24.99 -10.30
CA PRO A 79 -17.62 -25.21 -10.28
C PRO A 79 -16.88 -23.95 -10.73
N ILE A 80 -15.95 -23.48 -9.90
CA ILE A 80 -15.21 -22.23 -10.14
C ILE A 80 -14.06 -22.48 -11.10
N TYR A 81 -13.89 -21.77 -12.23
CA TYR A 81 -12.73 -21.99 -13.11
C TYR A 81 -12.30 -20.71 -13.85
N THR A 82 -11.07 -20.66 -14.33
CA THR A 82 -10.69 -19.71 -15.40
C THR A 82 -9.90 -20.39 -16.52
N SER A 83 -9.73 -19.65 -17.61
CA SER A 83 -9.17 -20.12 -18.87
C SER A 83 -7.70 -20.50 -18.74
N THR A 84 -7.33 -21.48 -19.55
CA THR A 84 -6.02 -21.54 -20.16
C THR A 84 -6.23 -20.95 -21.55
N VAL A 85 -6.07 -19.63 -21.73
CA VAL A 85 -5.96 -19.08 -23.09
C VAL A 85 -4.77 -19.76 -23.74
N ASP A 86 -4.99 -20.43 -24.86
CA ASP A 86 -3.92 -20.89 -25.74
C ASP A 86 -3.36 -19.67 -26.48
N TRP A 87 -2.37 -19.01 -25.87
CA TRP A 87 -1.74 -17.80 -26.40
C TRP A 87 -1.03 -18.00 -27.75
N LEU A 88 -0.94 -19.24 -28.25
CA LEU A 88 -0.36 -19.57 -29.56
C LEU A 88 -1.39 -19.46 -30.70
N ARG A 89 -2.67 -19.18 -30.41
CA ARG A 89 -3.73 -19.00 -31.41
C ARG A 89 -4.33 -17.59 -31.36
N PRO A 90 -4.88 -17.07 -32.48
CA PRO A 90 -5.62 -15.82 -32.47
C PRO A 90 -6.80 -15.92 -31.49
N ILE A 91 -6.85 -15.00 -30.53
CA ILE A 91 -7.87 -14.99 -29.48
C ILE A 91 -9.24 -14.75 -30.10
N GLY A 92 -10.10 -15.77 -30.05
CA GLY A 92 -11.51 -15.71 -30.39
C GLY A 92 -12.37 -15.22 -29.22
N PRO A 93 -13.62 -14.82 -29.49
CA PRO A 93 -14.55 -14.33 -28.45
C PRO A 93 -14.86 -15.37 -27.36
N ASP A 94 -14.69 -16.67 -27.65
CA ASP A 94 -14.96 -17.80 -26.76
C ASP A 94 -13.74 -18.31 -25.98
N ASP A 95 -12.55 -17.72 -26.16
CA ASP A 95 -11.32 -18.21 -25.53
C ASP A 95 -11.22 -17.85 -24.03
N PHE A 96 -12.10 -16.97 -23.56
CA PHE A 96 -12.20 -16.58 -22.14
C PHE A 96 -13.21 -17.47 -21.42
N LEU A 97 -12.72 -18.33 -20.53
CA LEU A 97 -13.54 -19.32 -19.82
C LEU A 97 -14.67 -18.69 -18.99
N TYR A 98 -14.46 -17.48 -18.46
CA TYR A 98 -15.53 -16.80 -17.72
C TYR A 98 -16.73 -16.45 -18.61
N ARG A 99 -16.55 -16.18 -19.91
CA ARG A 99 -17.67 -15.93 -20.84
C ARG A 99 -18.50 -17.17 -21.10
N GLN A 100 -17.83 -18.33 -21.21
CA GLN A 100 -18.52 -19.62 -21.29
C GLN A 100 -19.34 -19.88 -20.01
N GLN A 101 -18.79 -19.55 -18.84
CA GLN A 101 -19.49 -19.70 -17.56
C GLN A 101 -20.67 -18.76 -17.41
N LEU A 102 -20.54 -17.49 -17.82
CA LEU A 102 -21.67 -16.56 -17.87
C LEU A 102 -22.80 -17.14 -18.72
N SER A 103 -22.46 -17.76 -19.86
CA SER A 103 -23.42 -18.43 -20.73
C SER A 103 -24.08 -19.64 -20.06
N GLN A 104 -23.33 -20.45 -19.31
CA GLN A 104 -23.86 -21.58 -18.55
C GLN A 104 -24.75 -21.11 -17.38
N LEU A 105 -24.30 -20.13 -16.60
CA LEU A 105 -25.06 -19.55 -15.49
C LEU A 105 -26.38 -18.98 -15.97
N ARG A 106 -26.41 -18.32 -17.14
CA ARG A 106 -27.65 -17.82 -17.76
C ARG A 106 -28.68 -18.92 -18.04
N GLN A 107 -28.25 -20.17 -18.26
CA GLN A 107 -29.16 -21.31 -18.44
C GLN A 107 -29.87 -21.72 -17.15
N HIS A 108 -29.37 -21.28 -15.99
CA HIS A 108 -29.86 -21.73 -14.67
C HIS A 108 -30.35 -20.58 -13.79
N LYS A 109 -29.82 -19.38 -13.99
CA LYS A 109 -30.29 -18.12 -13.37
C LYS A 109 -31.01 -17.28 -14.41
N HIS A 110 -32.30 -17.05 -14.17
CA HIS A 110 -33.16 -16.21 -14.99
C HIS A 110 -33.63 -15.00 -14.18
N ARG A 111 -34.07 -13.94 -14.87
CA ARG A 111 -34.66 -12.75 -14.22
C ARG A 111 -33.69 -12.00 -13.30
N ILE A 112 -32.42 -11.99 -13.70
CA ILE A 112 -31.38 -11.25 -13.00
C ILE A 112 -31.47 -9.79 -13.39
N THR A 113 -31.86 -8.95 -12.44
CA THR A 113 -31.99 -7.51 -12.62
C THR A 113 -30.88 -6.74 -11.91
N ARG A 114 -30.14 -7.39 -10.99
CA ARG A 114 -29.08 -6.77 -10.19
C ARG A 114 -27.76 -7.49 -10.36
N LEU A 115 -26.67 -6.73 -10.47
CA LEU A 115 -25.30 -7.22 -10.46
C LEU A 115 -24.56 -6.64 -9.24
N SER A 116 -24.13 -7.52 -8.34
CA SER A 116 -23.39 -7.15 -7.13
C SER A 116 -21.96 -7.70 -7.24
N ILE A 117 -20.97 -6.81 -7.26
CA ILE A 117 -19.56 -7.16 -7.50
C ILE A 117 -18.70 -6.76 -6.31
N ILE A 118 -18.05 -7.73 -5.71
CA ILE A 118 -17.20 -7.51 -4.53
C ILE A 118 -15.75 -7.77 -4.92
N ASP A 119 -14.84 -6.81 -4.68
CA ASP A 119 -13.40 -7.05 -4.79
C ASP A 119 -12.90 -7.93 -3.63
N PHE A 120 -11.78 -8.62 -3.83
CA PHE A 120 -11.20 -9.48 -2.80
C PHE A 120 -10.27 -8.72 -1.85
N ASP A 121 -9.21 -8.11 -2.39
CA ASP A 121 -8.09 -7.60 -1.59
C ASP A 121 -8.48 -6.32 -0.85
N ASN A 122 -8.37 -6.35 0.48
CA ASN A 122 -8.76 -5.29 1.42
C ASN A 122 -10.21 -4.79 1.30
N THR A 123 -11.05 -5.49 0.54
CA THR A 123 -12.49 -5.23 0.40
C THR A 123 -13.29 -6.31 1.13
N LEU A 124 -13.24 -7.56 0.67
CA LEU A 124 -13.81 -8.71 1.38
C LEU A 124 -12.82 -9.29 2.41
N PHE A 125 -11.53 -9.30 2.05
CA PHE A 125 -10.47 -9.97 2.80
C PHE A 125 -9.27 -9.04 3.03
N LYS A 126 -8.81 -8.89 4.27
CA LYS A 126 -7.67 -8.04 4.69
C LYS A 126 -6.34 -8.66 4.25
N SER A 127 -6.05 -8.63 2.96
CA SER A 127 -4.79 -9.15 2.43
C SER A 127 -3.58 -8.43 3.04
N PRO A 128 -2.53 -9.15 3.46
CA PRO A 128 -1.35 -8.52 4.04
C PRO A 128 -0.76 -7.48 3.09
N LEU A 129 -0.41 -6.30 3.63
CA LEU A 129 0.35 -5.27 2.91
C LEU A 129 1.78 -5.21 3.44
N PRO A 130 2.76 -4.81 2.61
CA PRO A 130 4.12 -4.56 3.06
C PRO A 130 4.13 -3.59 4.24
N ASN A 131 4.86 -3.94 5.29
CA ASN A 131 4.91 -3.24 6.54
C ASN A 131 5.84 -2.01 6.44
N PRO A 132 5.30 -0.78 6.53
CA PRO A 132 6.10 0.46 6.43
C PRO A 132 6.98 0.73 7.66
N ASP A 133 6.88 -0.12 8.70
CA ASP A 133 7.78 -0.13 9.86
C ASP A 133 9.02 -1.02 9.59
N LEU A 134 9.03 -1.83 8.53
CA LEU A 134 10.18 -2.67 8.14
C LEU A 134 10.83 -2.14 6.86
N TRP A 135 10.00 -1.72 5.92
CA TRP A 135 10.44 -1.34 4.58
C TRP A 135 10.28 0.15 4.36
N ASP A 136 11.28 0.76 3.71
CA ASP A 136 11.15 2.13 3.26
C ASP A 136 10.19 2.25 2.06
N GLN A 137 10.03 3.47 1.55
CA GLN A 137 9.17 3.70 0.40
C GLN A 137 9.73 3.10 -0.90
N SER A 138 11.06 3.02 -1.06
CA SER A 138 11.68 2.48 -2.27
C SER A 138 11.42 0.98 -2.41
N LEU A 139 11.72 0.19 -1.38
CA LEU A 139 11.47 -1.24 -1.34
C LEU A 139 9.97 -1.53 -1.33
N THR A 140 9.16 -0.77 -0.59
CA THR A 140 7.69 -0.91 -0.65
C THR A 140 7.16 -0.70 -2.08
N GLY A 141 7.73 0.26 -2.82
CA GLY A 141 7.42 0.50 -4.22
C GLY A 141 7.72 -0.70 -5.10
N MET A 142 8.93 -1.28 -4.97
CA MET A 142 9.34 -2.48 -5.72
C MET A 142 8.52 -3.72 -5.36
N LEU A 143 8.15 -3.87 -4.08
CA LEU A 143 7.25 -4.94 -3.61
C LEU A 143 5.90 -4.82 -4.28
N LYS A 144 5.32 -3.61 -4.38
CA LYS A 144 4.00 -3.40 -5.00
C LYS A 144 4.06 -3.37 -6.53
N SER A 145 5.22 -3.19 -7.13
CA SER A 145 5.41 -3.22 -8.59
C SER A 145 5.48 -4.66 -9.11
N THR A 146 5.60 -4.81 -10.42
CA THR A 146 5.85 -6.09 -11.07
C THR A 146 7.28 -6.60 -10.89
N ASP A 147 8.18 -5.82 -10.28
CA ASP A 147 9.58 -6.22 -10.09
C ASP A 147 9.67 -7.38 -9.09
N LEU A 148 9.19 -7.15 -7.86
CA LEU A 148 9.11 -8.18 -6.83
C LEU A 148 7.72 -8.81 -6.78
N GLY A 149 6.64 -8.07 -7.03
CA GLY A 149 5.32 -8.65 -7.27
C GLY A 149 4.58 -9.18 -6.05
N TRP A 150 4.44 -8.39 -4.99
CA TRP A 150 3.76 -8.75 -3.74
C TRP A 150 2.33 -9.26 -3.97
N PHE A 151 1.56 -8.63 -4.85
CA PHE A 151 0.20 -9.06 -5.14
C PHE A 151 0.14 -10.23 -6.14
N GLN A 152 1.28 -10.61 -6.72
CA GLN A 152 1.42 -11.71 -7.67
C GLN A 152 2.04 -12.96 -7.01
N ASP A 153 2.65 -12.82 -5.83
CA ASP A 153 3.25 -13.90 -5.08
C ASP A 153 2.24 -14.65 -4.20
N ALA A 154 1.85 -15.86 -4.63
CA ALA A 154 0.88 -16.70 -3.93
C ALA A 154 1.22 -16.95 -2.45
N ARG A 155 2.50 -16.84 -2.07
CA ARG A 155 2.95 -16.99 -0.68
C ARG A 155 2.30 -15.96 0.24
N THR A 156 1.97 -14.75 -0.22
CA THR A 156 1.34 -13.72 0.63
C THR A 156 -0.04 -14.11 1.19
N LEU A 157 -0.71 -15.07 0.55
CA LEU A 157 -2.01 -15.61 0.99
C LEU A 157 -1.94 -17.09 1.38
N SER A 158 -0.74 -17.62 1.60
CA SER A 158 -0.51 -19.02 1.94
C SER A 158 0.18 -19.14 3.30
N TRP A 159 -0.01 -20.28 3.96
CA TRP A 159 0.79 -20.63 5.13
C TRP A 159 2.28 -20.76 4.73
N PRO A 160 3.25 -20.32 5.55
CA PRO A 160 3.13 -19.76 6.91
C PRO A 160 2.90 -18.24 6.96
N TYR A 161 2.81 -17.57 5.82
CA TYR A 161 2.78 -16.11 5.73
C TYR A 161 1.40 -15.49 6.00
N LEU A 162 0.32 -16.28 5.80
CA LEU A 162 -1.04 -15.93 6.16
C LEU A 162 -1.46 -16.66 7.45
N GLU A 163 -1.31 -16.00 8.59
CA GLU A 163 -1.72 -16.51 9.91
C GLU A 163 -3.10 -15.98 10.31
N TYR A 164 -3.84 -16.74 11.12
CA TYR A 164 -5.15 -16.32 11.67
C TYR A 164 -6.18 -15.90 10.61
N THR A 165 -6.32 -16.67 9.53
CA THR A 165 -7.21 -16.42 8.38
C THR A 165 -8.60 -15.87 8.77
N GLU A 166 -9.18 -16.35 9.86
CA GLU A 166 -10.46 -15.90 10.41
C GLU A 166 -10.53 -14.38 10.67
N LYS A 167 -9.42 -13.76 11.09
CA LYS A 167 -9.34 -12.31 11.38
C LYS A 167 -9.24 -11.45 10.13
N HIS A 168 -8.96 -12.07 8.99
CA HIS A 168 -8.79 -11.37 7.73
C HIS A 168 -10.13 -11.04 7.07
N TRP A 169 -11.24 -11.67 7.43
CA TRP A 169 -12.54 -11.28 6.89
C TRP A 169 -12.97 -9.90 7.40
N ILE A 170 -13.58 -9.12 6.51
CA ILE A 170 -14.14 -7.81 6.81
C ILE A 170 -15.63 -8.02 7.12
N GLU A 171 -15.95 -8.20 8.40
CA GLU A 171 -17.29 -8.59 8.89
C GLU A 171 -18.45 -7.78 8.27
N PRO A 172 -18.38 -6.44 8.09
CA PRO A 172 -19.47 -5.71 7.44
C PRO A 172 -19.68 -6.07 5.96
N ILE A 173 -18.61 -6.39 5.24
CA ILE A 173 -18.68 -6.79 3.83
C ILE A 173 -19.09 -8.25 3.70
N GLU A 174 -18.69 -9.10 4.64
CA GLU A 174 -19.15 -10.49 4.74
C GLU A 174 -20.67 -10.55 4.97
N ALA A 175 -21.21 -9.81 5.95
CA ALA A 175 -22.65 -9.73 6.21
C ALA A 175 -23.43 -9.19 5.00
N LEU A 176 -22.89 -8.18 4.30
CA LEU A 176 -23.46 -7.69 3.05
C LEU A 176 -23.46 -8.76 1.96
N THR A 177 -22.37 -9.52 1.83
CA THR A 177 -22.25 -10.59 0.83
C THR A 177 -23.30 -11.67 1.06
N GLU A 178 -23.50 -12.05 2.33
CA GLU A 178 -24.53 -13.02 2.72
C GLU A 178 -25.93 -12.51 2.33
N LEU A 179 -26.26 -11.26 2.66
CA LEU A 179 -27.53 -10.63 2.27
C LEU A 179 -27.73 -10.59 0.74
N GLU A 180 -26.71 -10.23 -0.03
CA GLU A 180 -26.79 -10.21 -1.50
C GLU A 180 -26.94 -11.62 -2.08
N SER A 181 -26.39 -12.66 -1.44
CA SER A 181 -26.51 -14.05 -1.88
C SER A 181 -27.92 -14.63 -1.72
N GLU A 182 -28.72 -14.08 -0.81
CA GLU A 182 -30.11 -14.48 -0.57
C GLU A 182 -31.09 -13.87 -1.59
N ARG A 183 -30.64 -12.87 -2.37
CA ARG A 183 -31.47 -12.17 -3.34
C ARG A 183 -31.61 -12.99 -4.63
N PRO A 184 -32.82 -13.43 -5.00
CA PRO A 184 -33.01 -14.24 -6.20
C PRO A 184 -32.82 -13.45 -7.50
N ASP A 185 -32.95 -12.12 -7.45
CA ASP A 185 -32.80 -11.19 -8.57
C ASP A 185 -31.36 -10.68 -8.76
N THR A 186 -30.44 -11.08 -7.89
CA THR A 186 -29.03 -10.67 -7.91
C THR A 186 -28.15 -11.77 -8.51
N LEU A 187 -27.21 -11.36 -9.37
CA LEU A 187 -25.99 -12.11 -9.70
C LEU A 187 -24.86 -11.58 -8.83
N LEU A 188 -24.39 -12.40 -7.89
CA LEU A 188 -23.34 -12.04 -6.95
C LEU A 188 -21.98 -12.56 -7.42
N MET A 189 -21.05 -11.63 -7.64
CA MET A 189 -19.74 -11.88 -8.23
C MET A 189 -18.61 -11.47 -7.28
N LEU A 190 -17.61 -12.34 -7.11
CA LEU A 190 -16.30 -11.94 -6.62
C LEU A 190 -15.41 -11.61 -7.82
N LEU A 191 -14.87 -10.40 -7.88
CA LEU A 191 -14.01 -9.96 -9.00
C LEU A 191 -12.70 -9.39 -8.48
N THR A 192 -11.60 -10.11 -8.70
CA THR A 192 -10.27 -9.71 -8.19
C THR A 192 -9.24 -9.53 -9.30
N GLY A 193 -8.30 -8.61 -9.05
CA GLY A 193 -7.10 -8.43 -9.87
C GLY A 193 -6.01 -9.49 -9.66
N ARG A 194 -6.18 -10.43 -8.72
CA ARG A 194 -5.25 -11.54 -8.48
C ARG A 194 -5.20 -12.48 -9.68
N SER A 195 -4.00 -12.96 -10.00
CA SER A 195 -3.83 -13.90 -11.10
C SER A 195 -4.50 -15.23 -10.80
N HIS A 196 -5.27 -15.74 -11.76
CA HIS A 196 -5.88 -17.05 -11.61
C HIS A 196 -4.86 -18.17 -11.36
N ALA A 197 -3.84 -18.27 -12.21
CA ALA A 197 -2.90 -19.40 -12.18
C ALA A 197 -2.17 -19.51 -10.84
N ALA A 198 -1.97 -18.40 -10.13
CA ALA A 198 -1.33 -18.38 -8.82
C ALA A 198 -2.34 -18.53 -7.66
N TYR A 199 -3.53 -17.93 -7.75
CA TYR A 199 -4.41 -17.74 -6.58
C TYR A 199 -5.71 -18.52 -6.59
N ARG A 200 -6.11 -19.17 -7.69
CA ARG A 200 -7.43 -19.84 -7.76
C ARG A 200 -7.62 -20.84 -6.63
N GLY A 201 -6.68 -21.77 -6.46
CA GLY A 201 -6.77 -22.78 -5.40
C GLY A 201 -6.84 -22.15 -4.01
N ILE A 202 -6.06 -21.09 -3.78
CA ILE A 202 -5.98 -20.39 -2.49
C ILE A 202 -7.29 -19.66 -2.18
N ILE A 203 -7.78 -18.81 -3.10
CA ILE A 203 -9.00 -18.03 -2.87
C ILE A 203 -10.19 -18.97 -2.69
N LEU A 204 -10.27 -20.06 -3.44
CA LEU A 204 -11.34 -21.02 -3.30
C LEU A 204 -11.31 -21.80 -1.99
N ASP A 205 -10.13 -22.23 -1.57
CA ASP A 205 -9.95 -22.84 -0.25
C ASP A 205 -10.36 -21.86 0.87
N LEU A 206 -9.95 -20.59 0.77
CA LEU A 206 -10.35 -19.54 1.72
C LEU A 206 -11.87 -19.35 1.76
N LEU A 207 -12.53 -19.22 0.60
CA LEU A 207 -13.99 -19.08 0.51
C LEU A 207 -14.71 -20.33 1.03
N SER A 208 -14.23 -21.54 0.72
CA SER A 208 -14.88 -22.79 1.13
C SER A 208 -14.90 -22.99 2.65
N ARG A 209 -13.96 -22.37 3.38
CA ARG A 209 -13.93 -22.36 4.85
C ARG A 209 -14.94 -21.39 5.46
N ARG A 210 -15.58 -20.55 4.64
CA ARG A 210 -16.61 -19.59 5.05
C ARG A 210 -17.98 -20.01 4.53
N GLN A 211 -18.76 -20.63 5.40
CA GLN A 211 -20.04 -21.27 5.06
C GLN A 211 -21.11 -20.29 4.55
N ASN A 212 -21.04 -19.02 4.96
CA ASN A 212 -21.99 -17.95 4.63
C ASN A 212 -21.64 -17.18 3.35
N LEU A 213 -20.46 -17.39 2.77
CA LEU A 213 -20.05 -16.70 1.54
C LEU A 213 -20.39 -17.55 0.32
N ARG A 214 -21.46 -17.17 -0.39
CA ARG A 214 -21.93 -17.86 -1.59
C ARG A 214 -21.93 -16.92 -2.78
N PHE A 215 -20.91 -17.06 -3.63
CA PHE A 215 -20.82 -16.35 -4.90
C PHE A 215 -21.39 -17.21 -6.02
N ASP A 216 -22.15 -16.58 -6.92
CA ASP A 216 -22.59 -17.25 -8.16
C ASP A 216 -21.41 -17.48 -9.10
N ILE A 217 -20.47 -16.53 -9.11
CA ILE A 217 -19.26 -16.58 -9.93
C ILE A 217 -18.09 -15.91 -9.23
N VAL A 218 -16.89 -16.48 -9.40
CA VAL A 218 -15.63 -15.96 -8.88
C VAL A 218 -14.66 -15.79 -10.05
N ILE A 219 -14.29 -14.55 -10.35
CA ILE A 219 -13.47 -14.22 -11.51
C ILE A 219 -12.13 -13.62 -11.06
N LEU A 220 -11.05 -14.28 -11.42
CA LEU A 220 -9.66 -13.88 -11.17
C LEU A 220 -9.04 -13.41 -12.49
N LYS A 221 -8.09 -12.47 -12.41
CA LYS A 221 -7.41 -11.91 -13.58
C LYS A 221 -6.69 -13.01 -14.36
N GLU A 222 -7.07 -13.17 -15.61
CA GLU A 222 -6.37 -14.00 -16.57
C GLU A 222 -5.07 -13.27 -16.95
N THR A 223 -3.97 -13.66 -16.29
CA THR A 223 -2.64 -13.09 -16.58
C THR A 223 -1.76 -14.23 -17.02
N PRO A 224 -0.95 -14.10 -18.09
CA PRO A 224 0.21 -14.97 -18.24
C PRO A 224 1.07 -14.80 -16.99
N THR A 225 1.12 -15.82 -16.14
CA THR A 225 1.91 -15.77 -14.92
C THR A 225 3.38 -15.85 -15.28
N ARG A 226 4.23 -15.08 -14.59
CA ARG A 226 5.69 -15.26 -14.63
C ARG A 226 6.15 -16.65 -14.13
N GLN A 227 5.25 -17.38 -13.46
CA GLN A 227 5.43 -18.78 -13.01
C GLN A 227 4.82 -19.80 -13.98
N SER A 228 4.24 -19.38 -15.11
CA SER A 228 3.88 -20.30 -16.17
C SER A 228 5.19 -20.83 -16.79
N PRO A 229 5.40 -22.16 -16.88
CA PRO A 229 6.57 -22.73 -17.56
C PRO A 229 6.74 -22.22 -19.00
N LEU A 230 5.68 -21.67 -19.61
CA LEU A 230 5.70 -21.08 -20.94
C LEU A 230 6.29 -19.66 -21.01
N VAL A 231 6.35 -18.89 -19.92
CA VAL A 231 7.00 -17.56 -19.95
C VAL A 231 8.52 -17.66 -19.82
N SER A 232 9.04 -18.80 -19.32
CA SER A 232 10.47 -19.10 -19.30
C SER A 232 10.93 -20.06 -20.42
N GLN A 233 10.02 -20.58 -21.25
CA GLN A 233 10.36 -21.54 -22.32
C GLN A 233 9.86 -21.15 -23.71
N VAL A 234 9.05 -20.11 -23.82
CA VAL A 234 8.70 -19.54 -25.13
C VAL A 234 9.51 -18.26 -25.27
N ASP A 235 10.41 -18.23 -26.25
CA ASP A 235 10.95 -17.00 -26.81
C ASP A 235 9.74 -16.18 -27.29
N PHE A 236 9.19 -15.39 -26.38
CA PHE A 236 8.24 -14.35 -26.73
C PHE A 236 9.05 -13.31 -27.49
N GLY A 237 9.19 -13.53 -28.80
CA GLY A 237 9.66 -12.53 -29.73
C GLY A 237 8.95 -11.20 -29.45
N ALA A 238 9.64 -10.11 -29.77
CA ALA A 238 9.37 -8.70 -29.43
C ALA A 238 7.90 -8.18 -29.50
N LEU A 239 6.95 -8.95 -30.02
CA LEU A 239 5.52 -8.63 -30.08
C LEU A 239 4.76 -8.80 -28.74
N ALA A 240 5.02 -9.82 -27.93
CA ALA A 240 4.26 -10.01 -26.67
C ALA A 240 4.78 -9.13 -25.52
N ALA A 241 6.04 -8.70 -25.59
CA ALA A 241 6.58 -7.62 -24.75
C ALA A 241 5.98 -6.25 -25.11
N ALA A 242 5.38 -6.12 -26.31
CA ALA A 242 4.78 -4.88 -26.80
C ALA A 242 3.28 -4.76 -26.53
N THR A 243 2.59 -5.83 -26.11
CA THR A 243 1.19 -5.76 -25.68
C THR A 243 1.14 -5.53 -24.17
N PRO A 244 0.89 -4.30 -23.68
CA PRO A 244 0.76 -4.07 -22.25
C PRO A 244 -0.37 -4.95 -21.73
N ALA A 245 -0.09 -5.77 -20.71
CA ALA A 245 -1.13 -6.50 -20.01
C ALA A 245 -2.23 -5.49 -19.61
N PRO A 246 -3.52 -5.77 -19.87
CA PRO A 246 -4.59 -4.82 -19.61
C PRO A 246 -4.48 -4.37 -18.15
N LEU A 247 -4.59 -3.06 -17.93
CA LEU A 247 -4.58 -2.51 -16.57
C LEU A 247 -5.72 -3.17 -15.80
N THR A 248 -5.54 -3.40 -14.49
CA THR A 248 -6.55 -4.09 -13.66
C THR A 248 -7.94 -3.47 -13.80
N PHE A 249 -8.00 -2.17 -14.03
CA PHE A 249 -9.23 -1.45 -14.35
C PHE A 249 -9.92 -1.95 -15.62
N ASP A 250 -9.20 -1.97 -16.76
CA ASP A 250 -9.75 -2.37 -18.06
C ASP A 250 -10.28 -3.80 -18.03
N TYR A 251 -9.54 -4.70 -17.38
CA TYR A 251 -9.95 -6.08 -17.16
C TYR A 251 -11.28 -6.16 -16.38
N LYS A 252 -11.41 -5.42 -15.27
CA LYS A 252 -12.64 -5.44 -14.47
C LYS A 252 -13.82 -4.90 -15.27
N MET A 253 -13.64 -3.81 -16.01
CA MET A 253 -14.73 -3.21 -16.81
C MET A 253 -15.14 -4.11 -17.98
N ALA A 254 -14.21 -4.80 -18.64
CA ALA A 254 -14.54 -5.79 -19.67
C ALA A 254 -15.40 -6.94 -19.11
N VAL A 255 -15.06 -7.45 -17.92
CA VAL A 255 -15.87 -8.48 -17.24
C VAL A 255 -17.27 -7.96 -16.92
N VAL A 256 -17.40 -6.71 -16.48
CA VAL A 256 -18.70 -6.06 -16.22
C VAL A 256 -19.54 -6.00 -17.50
N GLU A 257 -18.97 -5.53 -18.61
CA GLU A 257 -19.68 -5.44 -19.89
C GLU A 257 -20.12 -6.81 -20.42
N ASP A 258 -19.24 -7.81 -20.37
CA ASP A 258 -19.55 -9.18 -20.79
C ASP A 258 -20.67 -9.79 -19.93
N THR A 259 -20.68 -9.49 -18.63
CA THR A 259 -21.73 -9.95 -17.70
C THR A 259 -23.07 -9.31 -18.04
N ILE A 260 -23.08 -8.01 -18.31
CA ILE A 260 -24.27 -7.27 -18.70
C ILE A 260 -24.80 -7.75 -20.06
N ALA A 261 -23.91 -8.09 -20.99
CA ALA A 261 -24.29 -8.66 -22.29
C ALA A 261 -24.89 -10.08 -22.13
N ALA A 262 -24.33 -10.89 -21.22
CA ALA A 262 -24.85 -12.22 -20.91
C ALA A 262 -26.22 -12.17 -20.21
N PHE A 263 -26.45 -11.18 -19.35
CA PHE A 263 -27.68 -10.99 -18.58
C PHE A 263 -28.35 -9.64 -18.94
N PRO A 264 -29.08 -9.57 -20.07
CA PRO A 264 -29.60 -8.31 -20.59
C PRO A 264 -30.65 -7.64 -19.69
N GLU A 265 -31.25 -8.39 -18.77
CA GLU A 265 -32.23 -7.91 -17.79
C GLU A 265 -31.61 -7.11 -16.63
N ILE A 266 -30.28 -7.10 -16.49
CA ILE A 266 -29.59 -6.29 -15.47
C ILE A 266 -29.90 -4.81 -15.72
N THR A 267 -30.40 -4.16 -14.67
CA THR A 267 -30.69 -2.71 -14.63
C THR A 267 -30.01 -2.01 -13.44
N GLU A 268 -29.51 -2.75 -12.45
CA GLU A 268 -28.81 -2.19 -11.29
C GLU A 268 -27.42 -2.83 -11.14
N ILE A 269 -26.40 -2.01 -10.87
CA ILE A 269 -25.02 -2.45 -10.64
C ILE A 269 -24.52 -1.85 -9.33
N SER A 270 -24.00 -2.70 -8.43
CA SER A 270 -23.32 -2.28 -7.22
C SER A 270 -21.93 -2.89 -7.18
N MET A 271 -20.90 -2.07 -6.92
CA MET A 271 -19.50 -2.52 -6.82
C MET A 271 -18.87 -2.09 -5.51
N TRP A 272 -18.05 -2.94 -4.90
CA TRP A 272 -17.28 -2.62 -3.69
C TRP A 272 -15.78 -2.83 -3.94
N ASP A 273 -14.96 -1.82 -3.66
CA ASP A 273 -13.49 -1.85 -3.84
C ASP A 273 -12.79 -0.93 -2.81
N ASP A 274 -11.55 -1.26 -2.44
CA ASP A 274 -10.78 -0.56 -1.41
C ASP A 274 -9.98 0.64 -1.93
N ARG A 275 -9.83 0.77 -3.25
CA ARG A 275 -8.95 1.78 -3.84
C ARG A 275 -9.76 2.97 -4.30
N GLU A 276 -9.81 4.02 -3.48
CA GLU A 276 -10.52 5.28 -3.75
C GLU A 276 -10.38 5.77 -5.20
N HIS A 277 -9.16 5.89 -5.72
CA HIS A 277 -8.94 6.31 -7.10
C HIS A 277 -9.53 5.32 -8.14
N GLN A 278 -9.47 4.00 -7.90
CA GLN A 278 -10.13 3.04 -8.78
C GLN A 278 -11.65 3.15 -8.66
N CYS A 279 -12.20 3.37 -7.46
CA CYS A 279 -13.64 3.58 -7.26
C CYS A 279 -14.15 4.77 -8.05
N VAL A 280 -13.45 5.92 -8.01
CA VAL A 280 -13.80 7.11 -8.79
C VAL A 280 -13.83 6.79 -10.28
N LYS A 281 -12.78 6.18 -10.81
CA LYS A 281 -12.72 5.78 -12.23
C LYS A 281 -13.81 4.78 -12.62
N MET A 282 -14.13 3.83 -11.74
CA MET A 282 -15.19 2.84 -11.99
C MET A 282 -16.56 3.51 -11.97
N GLN A 283 -16.80 4.49 -11.09
CA GLN A 283 -18.04 5.26 -11.08
C GLN A 283 -18.19 6.07 -12.37
N GLU A 284 -17.16 6.81 -12.79
CA GLU A 284 -17.17 7.55 -14.05
C GLU A 284 -17.45 6.65 -15.26
N TYR A 285 -16.92 5.43 -15.24
CA TYR A 285 -17.18 4.42 -16.27
C TYR A 285 -18.64 3.95 -16.26
N LEU A 286 -19.19 3.64 -15.09
CA LEU A 286 -20.57 3.19 -14.94
C LEU A 286 -21.58 4.30 -15.29
N ASP A 287 -21.28 5.56 -14.98
CA ASP A 287 -22.09 6.71 -15.39
C ASP A 287 -22.09 6.87 -16.92
N SER A 288 -20.93 6.67 -17.55
CA SER A 288 -20.81 6.64 -19.01
C SER A 288 -21.57 5.45 -19.62
N LEU A 289 -21.54 4.29 -18.97
CA LEU A 289 -22.28 3.10 -19.40
C LEU A 289 -23.79 3.31 -19.30
N HIS A 290 -24.28 3.95 -18.23
CA HIS A 290 -25.68 4.37 -18.08
C HIS A 290 -26.12 5.22 -19.28
N ALA A 291 -25.35 6.26 -19.63
CA ALA A 291 -25.66 7.13 -20.76
C ALA A 291 -25.66 6.39 -22.12
N ARG A 292 -24.76 5.41 -22.33
CA ARG A 292 -24.66 4.65 -23.59
C ARG A 292 -25.70 3.54 -23.71
N THR A 293 -26.29 3.08 -22.62
CA THR A 293 -27.25 1.96 -22.61
C THR A 293 -28.71 2.39 -22.71
N SER A 294 -28.96 3.65 -23.12
CA SER A 294 -30.31 4.22 -23.28
C SER A 294 -31.18 3.99 -22.03
N ASP A 295 -30.65 4.31 -20.86
CA ASP A 295 -31.30 4.16 -19.55
C ASP A 295 -31.63 2.72 -19.13
N ARG A 296 -31.14 1.69 -19.83
CA ARG A 296 -31.33 0.30 -19.40
C ARG A 296 -30.70 0.03 -18.03
N ILE A 297 -29.46 0.46 -17.83
CA ILE A 297 -28.86 0.47 -16.50
C ILE A 297 -29.40 1.69 -15.79
N THR A 298 -30.33 1.52 -14.85
CA THR A 298 -31.01 2.63 -14.16
C THR A 298 -30.29 3.08 -12.89
N LYS A 299 -29.48 2.19 -12.28
CA LYS A 299 -28.70 2.49 -11.08
C LYS A 299 -27.32 1.85 -11.19
N ALA A 300 -26.28 2.62 -10.95
CA ALA A 300 -24.92 2.10 -10.93
C ALA A 300 -24.10 2.84 -9.88
N HIS A 301 -23.61 2.11 -8.87
CA HIS A 301 -22.88 2.70 -7.76
C HIS A 301 -21.64 1.91 -7.38
N VAL A 302 -20.55 2.62 -7.15
CA VAL A 302 -19.30 2.10 -6.60
C VAL A 302 -19.11 2.59 -5.17
N TYR A 303 -19.05 1.66 -4.24
CA TYR A 303 -18.84 1.88 -2.82
C TYR A 303 -17.36 1.70 -2.48
N HIS A 304 -16.73 2.78 -2.01
CA HIS A 304 -15.39 2.70 -1.47
C HIS A 304 -15.41 2.06 -0.08
N VAL A 305 -14.74 0.92 0.06
CA VAL A 305 -14.53 0.25 1.35
C VAL A 305 -13.25 0.78 1.97
N PRO A 306 -13.29 1.48 3.13
CA PRO A 306 -12.07 1.99 3.74
C PRO A 306 -11.09 0.84 4.01
N PRO A 307 -9.82 0.95 3.57
CA PRO A 307 -8.90 -0.16 3.60
C PRO A 307 -8.64 -0.63 5.03
N GLN A 308 -8.96 -1.89 5.30
CA GLN A 308 -8.61 -2.57 6.53
C GLN A 308 -7.38 -3.43 6.29
N THR A 309 -6.30 -3.16 7.01
CA THR A 309 -5.01 -3.81 6.75
C THR A 309 -4.58 -4.62 7.94
N ILE A 310 -4.08 -5.82 7.67
CA ILE A 310 -3.35 -6.64 8.64
C ILE A 310 -1.92 -6.72 8.14
N LYS A 311 -0.96 -6.62 9.07
CA LYS A 311 0.46 -6.79 8.77
C LYS A 311 0.84 -8.25 9.03
N MET A 312 1.72 -8.78 8.21
CA MET A 312 2.34 -10.06 8.46
C MET A 312 3.22 -9.95 9.72
N ARG A 313 3.50 -11.09 10.37
CA ARG A 313 4.53 -11.13 11.41
C ARG A 313 5.87 -10.72 10.84
N GLU A 314 6.61 -9.92 11.59
CA GLU A 314 7.87 -9.33 11.14
C GLU A 314 8.86 -10.38 10.62
N ASP A 315 9.06 -11.48 11.34
CA ASP A 315 10.00 -12.54 10.92
C ASP A 315 9.59 -13.20 9.59
N ASN A 316 8.30 -13.49 9.44
CA ASN A 316 7.75 -14.09 8.23
C ASN A 316 7.85 -13.12 7.05
N GLU A 317 7.57 -11.83 7.30
CA GLU A 317 7.63 -10.81 6.26
C GLU A 317 9.06 -10.57 5.79
N ARG A 318 10.02 -10.49 6.73
CA ARG A 318 11.45 -10.38 6.41
C ARG A 318 11.92 -11.58 5.61
N LYS A 319 11.52 -12.78 6.00
CA LYS A 319 11.84 -14.00 5.27
C LYS A 319 11.28 -13.96 3.85
N LEU A 320 9.99 -13.67 3.68
CA LEU A 320 9.35 -13.63 2.37
C LEU A 320 10.01 -12.60 1.46
N VAL A 321 10.23 -11.37 1.94
CA VAL A 321 10.85 -10.31 1.15
C VAL A 321 12.27 -10.68 0.75
N ASN A 322 13.05 -11.28 1.65
CA ASN A 322 14.39 -11.77 1.31
C ASN A 322 14.34 -12.87 0.24
N ASP A 323 13.41 -13.83 0.34
CA ASP A 323 13.22 -14.87 -0.66
C ASP A 323 12.87 -14.25 -2.04
N MET A 324 11.95 -13.28 -2.07
CA MET A 324 11.57 -12.57 -3.30
C MET A 324 12.76 -11.84 -3.95
N ILE A 325 13.58 -11.15 -3.14
CA ILE A 325 14.79 -10.45 -3.62
C ILE A 325 15.83 -11.45 -4.13
N ASN A 326 16.04 -12.54 -3.41
CA ASN A 326 16.99 -13.58 -3.81
C ASN A 326 16.60 -14.23 -5.14
N GLU A 327 15.31 -14.54 -5.32
CA GLU A 327 14.75 -15.07 -6.57
C GLU A 327 14.88 -14.07 -7.72
N TYR A 328 14.61 -12.79 -7.47
CA TYR A 328 14.83 -11.72 -8.46
C TYR A 328 16.29 -11.66 -8.90
N ASN A 329 17.21 -11.59 -7.93
CA ASN A 329 18.65 -11.51 -8.19
C ASN A 329 19.19 -12.77 -8.87
N ALA A 330 18.63 -13.95 -8.59
CA ALA A 330 18.96 -15.18 -9.28
C ALA A 330 18.60 -15.10 -10.77
N ARG A 331 17.40 -14.57 -11.11
CA ARG A 331 17.00 -14.36 -12.50
C ARG A 331 17.91 -13.38 -13.24
N VAL A 332 18.28 -12.28 -12.59
CA VAL A 332 19.21 -11.29 -13.18
C VAL A 332 20.58 -11.94 -13.46
N ARG A 333 21.10 -12.73 -12.52
CA ARG A 333 22.35 -13.49 -12.72
C ARG A 333 22.26 -14.41 -13.93
N SER A 334 21.21 -15.24 -14.02
CA SER A 334 21.01 -16.16 -15.13
C SER A 334 20.96 -15.43 -16.48
N ALA A 335 20.23 -14.32 -16.57
CA ALA A 335 20.14 -13.53 -17.80
C ALA A 335 21.46 -12.86 -18.21
N THR A 336 22.39 -12.64 -17.28
CA THR A 336 23.70 -12.01 -17.58
C THR A 336 24.71 -13.01 -18.12
N ILE A 337 24.60 -14.30 -17.73
CA ILE A 337 25.52 -15.37 -18.17
C ILE A 337 25.32 -15.70 -19.66
N ASP A 338 24.09 -15.61 -20.15
CA ASP A 338 23.76 -15.91 -21.54
C ASP A 338 24.32 -14.88 -22.55
N ASP A 339 24.80 -13.71 -22.10
CA ASP A 339 25.40 -12.67 -22.96
C ASP A 339 26.93 -12.84 -23.14
N GLY A 340 27.47 -14.02 -22.82
CA GLY A 340 28.85 -14.40 -23.16
C GLY A 340 29.96 -13.67 -22.37
N SER A 341 29.61 -12.90 -21.34
CA SER A 341 30.60 -12.25 -20.48
C SER A 341 31.12 -13.23 -19.43
N GLU A 342 32.38 -13.66 -19.57
CA GLU A 342 33.04 -14.55 -18.62
C GLU A 342 32.98 -13.97 -17.19
N GLU A 343 32.58 -14.83 -16.27
CA GLU A 343 32.40 -14.60 -14.85
C GLU A 343 33.74 -14.26 -14.19
N LYS A 344 34.17 -13.00 -14.26
CA LYS A 344 35.21 -12.50 -13.36
C LYS A 344 34.60 -12.43 -11.97
N THR A 345 35.02 -13.38 -11.14
CA THR A 345 34.77 -13.58 -9.70
C THR A 345 34.90 -12.31 -8.86
N ASN A 346 33.97 -11.37 -9.02
CA ASN A 346 33.86 -10.19 -8.19
C ASN A 346 32.62 -10.36 -7.31
N THR A 347 32.82 -10.19 -6.02
CA THR A 347 31.84 -10.21 -4.91
C THR A 347 30.69 -9.20 -5.04
N ARG A 348 30.51 -8.58 -6.21
CA ARG A 348 29.54 -7.52 -6.46
C ARG A 348 28.35 -8.09 -7.22
N LEU A 349 27.14 -7.74 -6.78
CA LEU A 349 25.92 -8.11 -7.47
C LEU A 349 25.94 -7.63 -8.94
N PRO A 350 25.41 -8.41 -9.90
CA PRO A 350 25.30 -7.98 -11.30
C PRO A 350 24.48 -6.71 -11.47
N LEU A 351 24.71 -6.00 -12.57
CA LEU A 351 23.86 -4.88 -12.99
C LEU A 351 22.40 -5.33 -13.10
N GLY A 352 21.48 -4.51 -12.60
CA GLY A 352 20.06 -4.83 -12.54
C GLY A 352 19.64 -5.57 -11.27
N SER A 353 20.58 -6.11 -10.48
CA SER A 353 20.24 -6.78 -9.20
C SER A 353 19.71 -5.77 -8.18
N ILE A 354 18.91 -6.23 -7.24
CA ILE A 354 18.46 -5.46 -6.08
C ILE A 354 19.48 -5.61 -4.95
N GLU A 355 19.98 -4.47 -4.49
CA GLU A 355 20.79 -4.34 -3.28
C GLU A 355 19.93 -3.72 -2.17
N THR A 356 19.96 -4.32 -0.99
CA THR A 356 19.26 -3.81 0.19
C THR A 356 20.21 -3.07 1.11
N ASN A 357 19.70 -2.04 1.78
CA ASN A 357 20.45 -1.31 2.78
C ASN A 357 19.55 -1.01 3.98
N GLU A 358 20.01 -1.36 5.17
CA GLU A 358 19.32 -1.02 6.41
C GLU A 358 19.85 0.30 6.96
N TYR A 359 18.94 1.20 7.32
CA TYR A 359 19.32 2.50 7.84
C TYR A 359 18.29 3.01 8.87
N PRO A 360 18.74 3.82 9.84
CA PRO A 360 17.84 4.42 10.83
C PRO A 360 16.94 5.45 10.15
N LYS A 361 15.63 5.20 10.16
CA LYS A 361 14.60 6.11 9.64
C LYS A 361 14.44 7.31 10.56
N PHE A 362 14.47 7.07 11.87
CA PHE A 362 14.42 8.12 12.88
C PHE A 362 15.04 7.64 14.20
N THR A 363 15.53 8.61 14.98
CA THR A 363 15.96 8.42 16.37
C THR A 363 14.89 8.95 17.31
N GLY A 364 14.57 8.20 18.36
CA GLY A 364 13.48 8.54 19.27
C GLY A 364 13.56 7.86 20.61
N VAL A 365 12.63 8.22 21.49
CA VAL A 365 12.40 7.55 22.78
C VAL A 365 11.26 6.55 22.61
N PHE A 366 11.54 5.26 22.75
CA PHE A 366 10.58 4.18 22.61
C PHE A 366 9.98 3.83 23.97
N LEU A 367 8.68 4.01 24.11
CA LEU A 367 7.98 3.83 25.37
C LEU A 367 7.88 2.35 25.76
N ASP A 368 8.09 2.08 27.04
CA ASP A 368 7.87 0.74 27.60
C ASP A 368 6.38 0.37 27.63
N SER A 369 6.06 -0.92 27.85
CA SER A 369 4.67 -1.39 27.87
C SER A 369 3.81 -0.70 28.93
N LYS A 370 4.39 -0.34 30.09
CA LYS A 370 3.68 0.30 31.21
C LYS A 370 3.25 1.73 30.84
N SER A 371 4.13 2.50 30.24
CA SER A 371 3.91 3.89 29.83
C SER A 371 2.94 3.97 28.67
N ARG A 372 3.00 3.01 27.75
CA ARG A 372 2.01 2.86 26.67
C ARG A 372 0.61 2.58 27.23
N ALA A 373 0.49 1.67 28.20
CA ALA A 373 -0.78 1.39 28.88
C ALA A 373 -1.26 2.60 29.70
N LEU A 374 -0.36 3.33 30.35
CA LEU A 374 -0.68 4.55 31.10
C LEU A 374 -1.30 5.62 30.21
N LEU A 375 -0.72 5.87 29.03
CA LEU A 375 -1.29 6.80 28.04
C LEU A 375 -2.69 6.37 27.59
N GLN A 376 -2.86 5.09 27.26
CA GLN A 376 -4.14 4.57 26.78
C GLN A 376 -5.24 4.61 27.86
N LYS A 377 -4.85 4.46 29.14
CA LYS A 377 -5.78 4.56 30.27
C LYS A 377 -6.29 6.00 30.47
N HIS A 378 -5.40 6.98 30.38
CA HIS A 378 -5.72 8.37 30.70
C HIS A 378 -6.25 9.16 29.49
N ILE A 379 -5.95 8.72 28.27
CA ILE A 379 -6.31 9.42 27.04
C ILE A 379 -7.17 8.51 26.18
N ARG A 380 -8.47 8.80 26.18
CA ARG A 380 -9.44 8.06 25.39
C ARG A 380 -9.28 8.42 23.92
N SER A 381 -9.09 7.41 23.08
CA SER A 381 -9.19 7.53 21.63
C SER A 381 -10.61 7.18 21.17
N PRO A 382 -11.14 7.82 20.12
CA PRO A 382 -12.38 7.38 19.48
C PRO A 382 -12.28 5.92 19.02
N ARG A 383 -13.43 5.23 18.94
CA ARG A 383 -13.50 3.88 18.38
C ARG A 383 -13.05 3.90 16.91
N GLY A 384 -12.37 2.83 16.48
CA GLY A 384 -11.84 2.70 15.12
C GLY A 384 -10.56 3.50 14.84
N TRP A 385 -10.10 4.38 15.73
CA TRP A 385 -8.83 5.08 15.55
C TRP A 385 -7.64 4.18 15.87
N VAL A 386 -6.55 4.37 15.12
CA VAL A 386 -5.32 3.60 15.29
C VAL A 386 -4.50 4.19 16.43
N ARG A 387 -4.17 3.34 17.41
CA ARG A 387 -3.32 3.70 18.55
C ARG A 387 -1.86 3.83 18.10
N ALA A 388 -1.23 4.94 18.43
CA ALA A 388 0.13 5.29 18.01
C ALA A 388 1.08 5.62 19.18
N SER A 389 0.65 5.40 20.43
CA SER A 389 1.45 5.62 21.65
C SER A 389 2.65 4.67 21.73
N ARG A 390 3.69 4.86 20.90
CA ARG A 390 4.87 3.98 20.86
C ARG A 390 6.17 4.70 21.12
N HIS A 391 6.32 5.91 20.61
CA HIS A 391 7.57 6.64 20.71
C HIS A 391 7.37 8.17 20.64
N MET A 392 8.37 8.90 21.09
CA MET A 392 8.60 10.30 20.76
C MET A 392 9.74 10.38 19.73
N VAL A 393 9.54 11.07 18.60
CA VAL A 393 10.61 11.27 17.62
C VAL A 393 11.48 12.46 18.02
N LEU A 394 12.79 12.27 18.03
CA LEU A 394 13.77 13.33 18.31
C LEU A 394 14.29 13.98 17.03
N THR A 395 14.67 13.14 16.05
CA THR A 395 15.13 13.55 14.72
C THR A 395 14.85 12.47 13.67
N MET A 396 14.84 12.86 12.41
CA MET A 396 14.83 11.93 11.27
C MET A 396 16.27 11.51 10.97
N GLY A 397 16.49 10.23 10.67
CA GLY A 397 17.83 9.69 10.48
C GLY A 397 18.58 9.37 11.79
N PRO A 398 19.87 8.98 11.67
CA PRO A 398 20.73 8.70 12.81
C PRO A 398 21.07 9.97 13.60
N LEU A 399 21.45 9.80 14.87
CA LEU A 399 21.91 10.93 15.69
C LEU A 399 23.13 10.55 16.53
N GLU A 400 24.21 11.32 16.36
CA GLU A 400 25.45 11.17 17.13
C GLU A 400 25.22 11.27 18.65
N SER A 401 25.88 10.42 19.43
CA SER A 401 25.72 10.35 20.89
C SER A 401 25.94 11.69 21.59
N ALA A 402 26.92 12.49 21.16
CA ALA A 402 27.17 13.82 21.73
C ALA A 402 25.98 14.80 21.51
N LYS A 403 25.32 14.70 20.34
CA LYS A 403 24.12 15.50 20.05
C LYS A 403 22.91 14.99 20.83
N LEU A 404 22.77 13.67 21.00
CA LEU A 404 21.73 13.07 21.86
C LEU A 404 21.82 13.56 23.30
N VAL A 405 23.01 13.49 23.91
CA VAL A 405 23.23 13.97 25.29
C VAL A 405 22.89 15.45 25.40
N LYS A 406 23.23 16.27 24.39
CA LYS A 406 22.84 17.69 24.38
C LYS A 406 21.31 17.90 24.26
N MET A 407 20.61 17.04 23.54
CA MET A 407 19.17 17.18 23.25
C MET A 407 18.25 16.66 24.36
N ILE A 408 18.63 15.56 25.01
CA ILE A 408 17.79 14.88 26.01
C ILE A 408 18.55 14.46 27.28
N GLY A 409 19.88 14.63 27.32
CA GLY A 409 20.69 14.33 28.50
C GLY A 409 21.14 12.88 28.63
N ALA A 410 20.84 12.03 27.65
CA ALA A 410 21.09 10.60 27.69
C ALA A 410 21.57 10.07 26.33
N GLN A 411 22.21 8.91 26.35
CA GLN A 411 22.77 8.21 25.21
C GLN A 411 21.80 7.16 24.65
N LYS A 412 22.08 6.66 23.45
CA LYS A 412 21.35 5.53 22.86
C LYS A 412 21.44 4.31 23.78
N GLY A 413 20.31 3.64 23.99
CA GLY A 413 20.19 2.49 24.91
C GLY A 413 19.87 2.86 26.35
N GLU A 414 20.02 4.13 26.75
CA GLU A 414 19.67 4.56 28.10
C GLU A 414 18.16 4.78 28.27
N LEU A 415 17.71 4.58 29.50
CA LEU A 415 16.34 4.85 29.92
C LEU A 415 16.18 6.33 30.24
N VAL A 416 15.08 6.92 29.78
CA VAL A 416 14.68 8.28 30.07
C VAL A 416 13.22 8.32 30.49
N GLU A 417 12.90 9.23 31.40
CA GLU A 417 11.53 9.52 31.79
C GLU A 417 11.08 10.82 31.11
N LEU A 418 9.95 10.77 30.41
CA LEU A 418 9.34 11.88 29.71
C LEU A 418 8.15 12.38 30.52
N VAL A 419 8.10 13.69 30.77
CA VAL A 419 6.96 14.29 31.49
C VAL A 419 6.00 14.92 30.50
N ALA A 420 4.85 14.28 30.33
CA ALA A 420 3.72 14.81 29.57
C ALA A 420 2.83 15.68 30.45
N ASP A 421 2.54 16.91 30.02
CA ASP A 421 1.79 17.88 30.83
C ASP A 421 0.46 18.33 30.19
N SER A 422 0.34 18.17 28.87
CA SER A 422 -0.79 18.68 28.10
C SER A 422 -1.22 17.70 27.01
N ILE A 423 -2.48 17.76 26.64
CA ILE A 423 -3.09 17.06 25.51
C ILE A 423 -3.43 18.04 24.41
N GLY A 424 -3.21 17.62 23.17
CA GLY A 424 -3.56 18.35 21.97
C GLY A 424 -4.37 17.48 21.03
N THR A 425 -5.32 18.08 20.34
CA THR A 425 -6.17 17.39 19.39
C THR A 425 -6.30 18.21 18.10
N LEU A 426 -6.17 17.53 16.95
CA LEU A 426 -6.74 18.02 15.70
C LEU A 426 -8.08 17.31 15.52
N PRO A 427 -9.20 18.04 15.49
CA PRO A 427 -10.53 17.45 15.38
C PRO A 427 -10.60 16.45 14.23
N ASN A 428 -11.17 15.28 14.50
CA ASN A 428 -11.34 14.18 13.55
C ASN A 428 -10.06 13.62 12.90
N ALA A 429 -8.87 14.02 13.37
CA ALA A 429 -7.60 13.65 12.75
C ALA A 429 -6.62 12.95 13.71
N VAL A 430 -6.19 13.61 14.79
CA VAL A 430 -5.12 13.08 15.66
C VAL A 430 -5.22 13.61 17.09
N ILE A 431 -4.81 12.78 18.04
CA ILE A 431 -4.67 13.10 19.46
C ILE A 431 -3.21 12.86 19.84
N ALA A 432 -2.59 13.81 20.53
CA ALA A 432 -1.22 13.71 21.02
C ALA A 432 -1.07 14.30 22.42
N VAL A 433 0.01 13.93 23.11
CA VAL A 433 0.45 14.61 24.33
C VAL A 433 1.70 15.42 24.07
N ARG A 434 1.79 16.59 24.68
CA ARG A 434 3.00 17.40 24.73
C ARG A 434 3.92 16.85 25.80
N ILE A 435 5.21 16.75 25.48
CA ILE A 435 6.26 16.44 26.43
C ILE A 435 6.96 17.75 26.82
N ALA A 436 6.89 18.08 28.10
CA ALA A 436 7.41 19.34 28.62
C ALA A 436 8.92 19.28 28.86
N TYR A 437 9.41 18.15 29.36
CA TYR A 437 10.82 17.93 29.69
C TYR A 437 11.09 16.43 29.86
N ALA A 438 12.37 16.07 29.86
CA ALA A 438 12.85 14.77 30.28
C ALA A 438 13.39 14.83 31.71
N LEU A 439 13.33 13.70 32.41
CA LEU A 439 14.01 13.42 33.66
C LEU A 439 15.08 12.37 33.37
N VAL A 440 16.34 12.73 33.61
CA VAL A 440 17.48 11.82 33.49
C VAL A 440 18.18 11.81 34.83
N ASN A 441 18.23 10.65 35.49
CA ASN A 441 18.75 10.51 36.85
C ASN A 441 18.16 11.53 37.84
N GLY A 442 16.85 11.77 37.75
CA GLY A 442 16.12 12.75 38.56
C GLY A 442 16.33 14.22 38.17
N THR A 443 17.21 14.52 37.21
CA THR A 443 17.48 15.88 36.75
C THR A 443 16.52 16.26 35.63
N LYS A 444 15.84 17.41 35.79
CA LYS A 444 14.94 17.98 34.78
C LYS A 444 15.73 18.64 33.66
N LEU A 445 15.55 18.15 32.44
CA LEU A 445 16.23 18.65 31.24
C LEU A 445 15.22 19.10 30.18
N PRO A 446 15.41 20.28 29.56
CA PRO A 446 14.59 20.70 28.44
C PRO A 446 14.81 19.77 27.25
N LEU A 447 13.76 19.55 26.47
CA LEU A 447 13.83 18.77 25.25
C LEU A 447 14.07 19.70 24.07
N VAL A 448 15.09 19.38 23.27
CA VAL A 448 15.29 20.01 21.95
C VAL A 448 15.06 18.94 20.89
N THR A 449 14.14 19.18 19.96
CA THR A 449 13.92 18.33 18.78
C THR A 449 14.44 19.05 17.55
N GLN A 450 15.09 18.31 16.64
CA GLN A 450 15.53 18.88 15.35
C GLN A 450 14.40 18.95 14.33
N MET A 451 13.28 18.28 14.63
CA MET A 451 12.06 18.30 13.86
C MET A 451 11.37 19.67 14.00
N PHE A 452 11.78 20.64 13.16
CA PHE A 452 11.14 21.93 12.86
C PHE A 452 10.46 22.64 14.05
N GLU A 453 11.14 23.52 14.81
CA GLU A 453 10.56 24.48 15.80
C GLU A 453 9.29 24.03 16.56
N SER A 454 9.13 22.73 16.81
CA SER A 454 7.84 22.15 17.17
C SER A 454 7.93 21.55 18.55
N THR A 455 6.87 21.80 19.30
CA THR A 455 6.62 21.22 20.62
C THR A 455 6.88 19.71 20.60
N PRO A 456 7.76 19.16 21.45
CA PRO A 456 7.95 17.72 21.56
C PRO A 456 6.64 17.02 21.93
N TYR A 457 6.28 15.95 21.22
CA TYR A 457 5.01 15.27 21.43
C TYR A 457 5.09 13.75 21.21
N ILE A 458 4.11 13.04 21.79
CA ILE A 458 3.83 11.64 21.51
C ILE A 458 2.42 11.54 20.94
N THR A 459 2.30 11.02 19.72
CA THR A 459 1.00 10.75 19.12
C THR A 459 0.33 9.60 19.86
N VAL A 460 -0.88 9.82 20.38
CA VAL A 460 -1.63 8.80 21.13
C VAL A 460 -2.49 7.97 20.18
N ALA A 461 -3.24 8.64 19.30
CA ALA A 461 -4.10 7.98 18.32
C ALA A 461 -4.35 8.87 17.09
N HIS A 462 -4.65 8.27 15.95
CA HIS A 462 -5.00 8.99 14.72
C HIS A 462 -6.08 8.28 13.91
N ASN A 463 -6.82 9.05 13.12
CA ASN A 463 -7.92 8.60 12.30
C ASN A 463 -7.43 8.09 10.93
N GLN A 464 -6.80 6.92 10.93
CA GLN A 464 -6.34 6.27 9.68
C GLN A 464 -7.48 6.04 8.66
N PRO A 465 -8.72 5.64 9.05
CA PRO A 465 -9.82 5.48 8.10
C PRO A 465 -10.18 6.76 7.33
N ALA A 466 -9.92 7.95 7.91
CA ALA A 466 -10.10 9.23 7.24
C ALA A 466 -8.81 9.76 6.58
N GLY A 467 -7.82 8.89 6.35
CA GLY A 467 -6.56 9.23 5.65
C GLY A 467 -5.51 9.97 6.49
N PHE A 468 -5.77 10.22 7.78
CA PHE A 468 -4.81 10.92 8.63
C PHE A 468 -3.68 10.00 9.10
N ARG A 469 -2.50 10.59 9.35
CA ARG A 469 -1.31 9.86 9.82
C ARG A 469 -0.84 10.40 11.16
N SER A 470 -0.06 9.61 11.89
CA SER A 470 0.51 10.02 13.18
C SER A 470 1.35 11.32 13.10
N SER A 471 1.98 11.58 11.95
CA SER A 471 2.78 12.78 11.68
C SER A 471 1.98 14.07 11.66
N PHE A 472 0.64 14.02 11.53
CA PHE A 472 -0.22 15.22 11.59
C PHE A 472 -0.21 15.88 12.96
N ALA A 473 0.21 15.18 14.02
CA ALA A 473 0.31 15.74 15.37
C ALA A 473 1.21 16.99 15.44
N ARG A 474 2.19 17.14 14.52
CA ARG A 474 3.03 18.34 14.39
C ARG A 474 2.23 19.63 14.13
N ASN A 475 1.01 19.51 13.61
CA ASN A 475 0.16 20.64 13.27
C ASN A 475 -0.70 21.12 14.46
N ILE A 476 -0.62 20.45 15.62
CA ILE A 476 -1.34 20.87 16.83
C ILE A 476 -0.75 22.18 17.35
N ARG A 477 -1.58 23.23 17.39
CA ARG A 477 -1.20 24.55 17.92
C ARG A 477 -1.70 24.79 19.34
N THR A 478 -2.84 24.21 19.70
CA THR A 478 -3.47 24.40 21.01
C THR A 478 -3.28 23.15 21.88
N TRP A 479 -2.68 23.36 23.04
CA TRP A 479 -2.42 22.33 24.04
C TRP A 479 -3.18 22.67 25.32
N ARG A 480 -3.92 21.71 25.87
CA ARG A 480 -4.69 21.88 27.11
C ARG A 480 -4.05 21.04 28.21
N PRO A 481 -3.94 21.53 29.45
CA PRO A 481 -3.39 20.74 30.56
C PRO A 481 -4.10 19.40 30.72
N LEU A 482 -3.34 18.37 31.08
CA LEU A 482 -3.90 17.05 31.40
C LEU A 482 -4.74 17.13 32.68
N ARG A 483 -5.95 16.58 32.65
CA ARG A 483 -6.85 16.54 33.82
C ARG A 483 -6.29 15.76 35.00
N THR A 484 -5.40 14.82 34.71
CA THR A 484 -4.77 13.91 35.67
C THR A 484 -3.51 14.52 36.32
N GLY A 485 -3.17 15.75 35.96
CA GLY A 485 -1.84 16.28 36.17
C GLY A 485 -0.81 15.65 35.23
N ASN A 486 0.46 15.89 35.53
CA ASN A 486 1.57 15.42 34.70
C ASN A 486 1.64 13.89 34.70
N LEU A 487 1.89 13.30 33.53
CA LEU A 487 2.16 11.88 33.36
C LEU A 487 3.66 11.68 33.15
N VAL A 488 4.27 10.79 33.93
CA VAL A 488 5.66 10.37 33.74
C VAL A 488 5.66 9.09 32.92
N LEU A 489 6.39 9.10 31.80
CA LEU A 489 6.44 8.04 30.81
C LEU A 489 7.87 7.56 30.64
N SER A 490 8.16 6.30 30.92
CA SER A 490 9.48 5.72 30.76
C SER A 490 9.66 5.16 29.35
N GLY A 491 10.84 5.36 28.78
CA GLY A 491 11.22 4.79 27.50
C GLY A 491 12.73 4.73 27.30
N THR A 492 13.14 4.06 26.24
CA THR A 492 14.56 3.88 25.89
C THR A 492 14.90 4.66 24.64
N ILE A 493 16.04 5.36 24.64
CA ILE A 493 16.52 6.04 23.43
C ILE A 493 17.01 4.99 22.44
N GLY A 494 16.53 5.06 21.21
CA GLY A 494 16.89 4.12 20.16
C GLY A 494 16.74 4.70 18.77
N GLU A 495 16.96 3.84 17.79
CA GLU A 495 16.71 4.10 16.38
C GLU A 495 15.67 3.13 15.86
N HIS A 496 14.75 3.62 15.05
CA HIS A 496 13.88 2.77 14.26
C HIS A 496 14.50 2.60 12.88
N CYS A 497 15.05 1.41 12.62
CA CYS A 497 15.64 1.06 11.34
C CYS A 497 14.58 0.53 10.37
N VAL A 498 14.79 0.83 9.09
CA VAL A 498 14.05 0.22 7.97
C VAL A 498 15.05 -0.24 6.91
N THR A 499 14.64 -1.20 6.10
CA THR A 499 15.39 -1.64 4.94
C THR A 499 14.86 -0.97 3.69
N GLY A 500 15.74 -0.31 2.96
CA GLY A 500 15.48 0.16 1.60
C GLY A 500 16.11 -0.73 0.56
N ALA A 501 15.77 -0.47 -0.71
CA ALA A 501 16.30 -1.22 -1.82
C ALA A 501 16.62 -0.32 -3.01
N SER A 502 17.70 -0.64 -3.71
CA SER A 502 18.09 0.02 -4.95
C SER A 502 18.50 -1.00 -5.98
N ILE A 503 18.24 -0.69 -7.25
CA ILE A 503 18.75 -1.50 -8.36
C ILE A 503 20.21 -1.11 -8.59
N VAL A 504 21.10 -2.09 -8.62
CA VAL A 504 22.51 -1.94 -8.97
C VAL A 504 22.57 -1.42 -10.39
N ARG A 505 22.89 -0.14 -10.52
CA ARG A 505 23.08 0.52 -11.81
C ARG A 505 24.57 0.50 -12.17
N PRO A 506 24.91 0.62 -13.46
CA PRO A 506 26.27 1.00 -13.82
C PRO A 506 26.63 2.22 -13.00
N LEU A 507 27.87 2.29 -12.49
CA LEU A 507 28.36 3.52 -11.90
C LEU A 507 28.02 4.63 -12.88
N GLN A 508 27.06 5.48 -12.53
CA GLN A 508 26.79 6.68 -13.31
C GLN A 508 28.15 7.36 -13.34
N LYS A 509 28.70 7.56 -14.55
CA LYS A 509 29.88 8.42 -14.71
C LYS A 509 29.56 9.65 -13.86
N ILE A 510 30.38 9.87 -12.83
CA ILE A 510 30.20 10.99 -11.89
C ILE A 510 29.85 12.17 -12.77
N PRO A 511 28.67 12.81 -12.59
CA PRO A 511 28.27 13.89 -13.46
C PRO A 511 29.42 14.87 -13.45
N ASN A 512 30.04 15.01 -14.63
CA ASN A 512 31.12 15.94 -14.89
C ASN A 512 30.83 17.24 -14.15
N GLU A 513 31.73 17.68 -13.27
CA GLU A 513 31.46 18.83 -12.40
C GLU A 513 31.18 20.09 -13.24
N VAL A 514 31.76 20.14 -14.45
CA VAL A 514 31.52 21.19 -15.43
C VAL A 514 30.63 20.69 -16.59
N SER A 515 29.49 21.37 -16.77
CA SER A 515 28.64 21.19 -17.94
C SER A 515 29.30 21.77 -19.19
N ILE A 516 30.04 20.94 -19.93
CA ILE A 516 30.69 21.34 -21.20
C ILE A 516 29.64 21.87 -22.19
N GLY A 517 28.48 21.21 -22.29
CA GLY A 517 27.38 21.69 -23.13
C GLY A 517 26.88 23.07 -22.70
N GLY A 518 26.78 23.32 -21.39
CA GLY A 518 26.47 24.65 -20.85
C GLY A 518 27.52 25.70 -21.22
N LEU A 519 28.81 25.37 -21.15
CA LEU A 519 29.88 26.28 -21.57
C LEU A 519 29.86 26.55 -23.07
N VAL A 520 29.63 25.51 -23.89
CA VAL A 520 29.48 25.66 -25.35
C VAL A 520 28.33 26.61 -25.65
N CYS A 521 27.14 26.38 -25.08
CA CYS A 521 26.00 27.29 -25.29
C CYS A 521 26.23 28.71 -24.75
N GLN A 522 27.05 28.85 -23.70
CA GLN A 522 27.40 30.16 -23.13
C GLN A 522 28.28 30.98 -24.07
N PHE A 523 29.26 30.34 -24.73
CA PHE A 523 30.17 31.04 -25.64
C PHE A 523 29.65 31.09 -27.09
N TRP A 524 28.79 30.14 -27.48
CA TRP A 524 28.31 29.91 -28.85
C TRP A 524 26.79 29.64 -28.86
N PRO A 525 25.96 30.64 -28.52
CA PRO A 525 24.51 30.47 -28.35
C PRO A 525 23.76 30.10 -29.64
N GLU A 526 24.36 30.29 -30.81
CA GLU A 526 23.81 29.93 -32.12
C GLU A 526 23.87 28.43 -32.41
N LEU A 527 24.69 27.67 -31.68
CA LEU A 527 24.76 26.22 -31.83
C LEU A 527 23.49 25.58 -31.24
N THR A 528 22.86 24.68 -32.00
CA THR A 528 21.66 23.97 -31.55
C THR A 528 21.73 22.48 -31.89
N GLY A 529 21.00 21.66 -31.11
CA GLY A 529 20.81 20.24 -31.36
C GLY A 529 22.12 19.47 -31.58
N LYS A 530 22.26 18.85 -32.75
CA LYS A 530 23.41 18.00 -33.12
C LYS A 530 24.75 18.76 -33.15
N ALA A 531 24.73 20.07 -33.39
CA ALA A 531 25.94 20.89 -33.42
C ALA A 531 26.56 21.02 -32.02
N ILE A 532 25.75 21.21 -30.97
CA ILE A 532 26.21 21.20 -29.57
C ILE A 532 26.84 19.86 -29.23
N GLY A 533 26.22 18.75 -29.62
CA GLY A 533 26.75 17.41 -29.37
C GLY A 533 28.14 17.19 -30.00
N THR A 534 28.32 17.68 -31.22
CA THR A 534 29.61 17.63 -31.93
C THR A 534 30.65 18.51 -31.25
N ALA A 535 30.27 19.72 -30.84
CA ALA A 535 31.16 20.64 -30.14
C ALA A 535 31.62 20.09 -28.78
N VAL A 536 30.71 19.49 -28.01
CA VAL A 536 31.04 18.82 -26.74
C VAL A 536 32.02 17.66 -26.96
N ALA A 537 31.88 16.89 -28.04
CA ALA A 537 32.81 15.80 -28.36
C ALA A 537 34.21 16.33 -28.70
N ASN A 538 34.32 17.40 -29.49
CA ASN A 538 35.61 18.03 -29.82
C ASN A 538 36.30 18.61 -28.58
N VAL A 539 35.55 19.26 -27.69
CA VAL A 539 36.07 19.78 -26.42
C VAL A 539 36.60 18.65 -25.55
N ARG A 540 35.88 17.52 -25.44
CA ARG A 540 36.35 16.34 -24.69
C ARG A 540 37.65 15.77 -25.27
N THR A 541 37.75 15.69 -26.58
CA THR A 541 38.98 15.22 -27.26
C THR A 541 40.18 16.10 -26.89
N HIS A 542 40.01 17.42 -26.91
CA HIS A 542 41.08 18.37 -26.53
C HIS A 542 41.38 18.39 -25.03
N MET A 543 40.38 18.14 -24.18
CA MET A 543 40.60 17.94 -22.75
C MET A 543 41.45 16.68 -22.51
N GLU A 544 41.16 15.57 -23.20
CA GLU A 544 41.92 14.33 -23.12
C GLU A 544 43.37 14.51 -23.60
N GLU A 545 43.59 15.18 -24.74
CA GLU A 545 44.92 15.50 -25.27
C GLU A 545 45.77 16.35 -24.31
N ARG A 546 45.12 17.20 -23.51
CA ARG A 546 45.77 18.08 -22.53
C ARG A 546 45.82 17.51 -21.11
N GLY A 547 45.24 16.33 -20.88
CA GLY A 547 45.13 15.74 -19.54
C GLY A 547 44.25 16.54 -18.57
N VAL A 548 43.26 17.29 -19.08
CA VAL A 548 42.36 18.12 -18.27
C VAL A 548 41.15 17.31 -17.83
N GLU A 549 41.07 16.99 -16.54
CA GLU A 549 39.91 16.30 -15.97
C GLU A 549 38.70 17.24 -15.86
N ASN A 550 37.49 16.68 -15.96
CA ASN A 550 36.25 17.44 -15.85
C ASN A 550 35.83 17.70 -14.39
N LEU A 551 36.62 18.54 -13.74
CA LEU A 551 36.43 19.01 -12.36
C LEU A 551 36.14 20.52 -12.36
N GLU A 552 35.39 21.02 -11.37
CA GLU A 552 35.06 22.45 -11.24
C GLU A 552 36.34 23.29 -11.05
N SER A 553 37.37 22.71 -10.42
CA SER A 553 38.70 23.33 -10.32
C SER A 553 39.33 23.64 -11.68
N ASN A 554 38.97 22.89 -12.72
CA ASN A 554 39.50 23.04 -14.08
C ASN A 554 38.56 23.85 -14.99
N ARG A 555 37.46 24.41 -14.46
CA ARG A 555 36.44 25.10 -15.26
C ARG A 555 36.99 26.21 -16.15
N SER A 556 37.96 26.98 -15.66
CA SER A 556 38.59 28.05 -16.44
C SER A 556 39.40 27.52 -17.63
N GLU A 557 40.08 26.40 -17.45
CA GLU A 557 40.86 25.74 -18.50
C GLU A 557 39.93 25.07 -19.54
N ILE A 558 38.86 24.41 -19.08
CA ILE A 558 37.82 23.86 -19.95
C ILE A 558 37.17 24.97 -20.78
N ALA A 559 36.87 26.12 -20.16
CA ALA A 559 36.33 27.28 -20.87
C ALA A 559 37.32 27.85 -21.90
N ALA A 560 38.63 27.82 -21.61
CA ALA A 560 39.66 28.23 -22.57
C ALA A 560 39.72 27.29 -23.78
N ILE A 561 39.55 25.97 -23.57
CA ILE A 561 39.44 24.99 -24.65
C ILE A 561 38.19 25.25 -25.49
N VAL A 562 37.03 25.50 -24.87
CA VAL A 562 35.78 25.81 -25.58
C VAL A 562 35.90 27.04 -26.48
N ARG A 563 36.57 28.11 -26.02
CA ARG A 563 36.80 29.35 -26.79
C ARG A 563 37.88 29.24 -27.87
N ALA A 564 38.71 28.20 -27.83
CA ALA A 564 39.80 28.02 -28.80
C ALA A 564 39.37 27.16 -29.99
N LEU A 565 38.34 26.32 -29.80
CA LEU A 565 37.86 25.37 -30.81
C LEU A 565 36.79 25.91 -31.74
N PHE A 566 36.09 26.92 -31.25
CA PHE A 566 35.06 27.67 -31.93
C PHE A 566 35.46 29.13 -31.69
#